data_AF-A0A1M5UY22-F1
#
_entry.id   AF-A0A1M5UY22-F1
#
_cell.length_a   1.000
_cell.length_b   1.000
_cell.length_c   1.000
_cell.angle_alpha   90.00
_cell.angle_beta   90.00
_cell.angle_gamma   90.00
#
_symmetry.space_group_name_H-M   'P 1'
#
loop_
_entity.id
_entity.type
_entity.pdbx_description
1 polymer ?
#
loop_
_entity_poly.entity_id
_entity_poly.type
_entity_poly.pdbx_seq_one_letter_code
_entity_poly.pdbx_strand_id
1 'polypeptide(L)'
;MAREDQKMRSEIVRKTILDTALEIGIEEGFEEVSIRKIIKKMKYSTGIVYHHFKDKQEIIDAIEETETKWLSAEIAGLLDENKNVVWNMERIFRRIMRLAIEEPEKYNLIVLHKYSRRQPDKPRWLSKISQNLKNDIHLGLIREMDTDKAAFAIWSSFLGFNLMISRNRDLTSEEAEELFKVQFDIILRGILYDK
;
A
#
# COMPACT_ATOMS: atom_id res chain seq x y z
N MET A 1 5.09 36.29 -10.67
CA MET A 1 4.52 36.88 -9.45
C MET A 1 3.02 36.63 -9.35
N ALA A 2 2.09 37.51 -9.77
CA ALA A 2 0.65 37.31 -9.50
C ALA A 2 0.02 35.97 -9.98
N ARG A 3 0.41 35.46 -11.16
CA ARG A 3 -0.07 34.14 -11.66
C ARG A 3 0.50 32.95 -10.88
N GLU A 4 1.72 33.07 -10.37
CA GLU A 4 2.37 32.03 -9.57
C GLU A 4 1.76 32.00 -8.16
N ASP A 5 1.48 33.17 -7.57
CA ASP A 5 0.81 33.28 -6.28
C ASP A 5 -0.60 32.68 -6.32
N GLN A 6 -1.34 32.92 -7.41
CA GLN A 6 -2.66 32.33 -7.62
C GLN A 6 -2.59 30.81 -7.80
N LYS A 7 -1.61 30.31 -8.55
CA LYS A 7 -1.39 28.86 -8.72
C LYS A 7 -1.03 28.20 -7.40
N MET A 8 -0.13 28.79 -6.63
CA MET A 8 0.27 28.29 -5.32
C MET A 8 -0.91 28.22 -4.34
N ARG A 9 -1.75 29.27 -4.29
CA ARG A 9 -2.98 29.25 -3.48
C ARG A 9 -3.93 28.14 -3.91
N SER A 10 -4.09 27.93 -5.21
CA SER A 10 -4.91 26.85 -5.76
C SER A 10 -4.38 25.46 -5.37
N GLU A 11 -3.07 25.24 -5.42
CA GLU A 11 -2.41 24.00 -5.00
C GLU A 11 -2.55 23.76 -3.48
N ILE A 12 -2.41 24.80 -2.66
CA ILE A 12 -2.62 24.71 -1.21
C ILE A 12 -4.05 24.25 -0.90
N VAL A 13 -5.05 24.89 -1.53
CA VAL A 13 -6.46 24.52 -1.33
C VAL A 13 -6.71 23.09 -1.77
N ARG A 14 -6.21 22.69 -2.95
CA ARG A 14 -6.30 21.30 -3.42
C ARG A 14 -5.72 20.33 -2.39
N LYS A 15 -4.55 20.64 -1.84
CA LYS A 15 -3.91 19.82 -0.80
C LYS A 15 -4.76 19.76 0.46
N THR A 16 -5.29 20.88 0.95
CA THR A 16 -6.14 20.89 2.15
C THR A 16 -7.40 20.03 1.97
N ILE A 17 -7.98 20.00 0.76
CA ILE A 17 -9.12 19.11 0.44
C ILE A 17 -8.71 17.65 0.61
N LEU A 18 -7.57 17.26 0.02
CA LEU A 18 -7.06 15.90 0.08
C LEU A 18 -6.69 15.50 1.51
N ASP A 19 -5.98 16.35 2.25
CA ASP A 19 -5.57 16.11 3.64
C ASP A 19 -6.79 15.90 4.54
N THR A 20 -7.83 16.74 4.37
CA THR A 20 -9.07 16.62 5.16
C THR A 20 -9.84 15.34 4.82
N ALA A 21 -9.89 14.98 3.55
CA ALA A 21 -10.55 13.75 3.10
C ALA A 21 -9.79 12.50 3.54
N LEU A 22 -8.45 12.54 3.55
CA LEU A 22 -7.59 11.49 4.08
C LEU A 22 -7.82 11.30 5.58
N GLU A 23 -7.87 12.40 6.34
CA GLU A 23 -8.17 12.37 7.79
C GLU A 23 -9.52 11.70 8.07
N ILE A 24 -10.59 12.11 7.38
CA ILE A 24 -11.90 11.47 7.49
C ILE A 24 -11.83 9.99 7.09
N GLY A 25 -11.08 9.67 6.03
CA GLY A 25 -10.92 8.30 5.54
C GLY A 25 -10.21 7.37 6.51
N ILE A 26 -9.20 7.87 7.22
CA ILE A 26 -8.46 7.12 8.25
C ILE A 26 -9.30 6.95 9.52
N GLU A 27 -10.01 8.00 9.95
CA GLU A 27 -10.78 7.99 11.20
C GLU A 27 -12.11 7.24 11.10
N GLU A 28 -12.84 7.43 9.99
CA GLU A 28 -14.21 6.96 9.80
C GLU A 28 -14.36 5.89 8.70
N GLY A 29 -13.31 5.67 7.90
CA GLY A 29 -13.34 4.81 6.71
C GLY A 29 -13.61 5.60 5.42
N PHE A 30 -13.03 5.14 4.30
CA PHE A 30 -13.14 5.84 3.02
C PHE A 30 -14.55 5.82 2.40
N GLU A 31 -15.40 4.89 2.82
CA GLU A 31 -16.82 4.86 2.46
C GLU A 31 -17.58 6.06 3.04
N GLU A 32 -17.17 6.55 4.21
CA GLU A 32 -17.79 7.67 4.91
C GLU A 32 -17.36 9.05 4.38
N VAL A 33 -16.27 9.12 3.61
CA VAL A 33 -15.82 10.36 2.97
C VAL A 33 -16.91 10.90 2.04
N SER A 34 -17.24 12.17 2.15
CA SER A 34 -18.15 12.86 1.23
C SER A 34 -17.75 14.32 1.07
N ILE A 35 -18.05 14.90 -0.10
CA ILE A 35 -17.82 16.34 -0.36
C ILE A 35 -18.47 17.20 0.73
N ARG A 36 -19.65 16.81 1.22
CA ARG A 36 -20.34 17.52 2.30
C ARG A 36 -19.58 17.47 3.63
N LYS A 37 -19.06 16.31 4.05
CA LYS A 37 -18.25 16.18 5.27
C LYS A 37 -16.96 17.00 5.16
N ILE A 38 -16.30 16.94 3.99
CA ILE A 38 -15.08 17.71 3.70
C ILE A 38 -15.35 19.21 3.83
N ILE A 39 -16.37 19.75 3.16
CA ILE A 39 -16.75 21.17 3.25
C ILE A 39 -17.01 21.59 4.70
N LYS A 40 -17.76 20.76 5.44
CA LYS A 40 -18.08 21.02 6.85
C LYS A 40 -16.83 21.09 7.72
N LYS A 41 -15.83 20.24 7.49
CA LYS A 41 -14.58 20.18 8.27
C LYS A 41 -13.63 21.33 7.90
N MET A 42 -13.51 21.69 6.62
CA MET A 42 -12.54 22.71 6.17
C MET A 42 -12.99 24.17 6.34
N LYS A 43 -14.30 24.45 6.52
CA LYS A 43 -14.88 25.81 6.54
C LYS A 43 -14.67 26.62 5.24
N TYR A 44 -14.35 25.97 4.12
CA TYR A 44 -14.33 26.60 2.79
C TYR A 44 -15.75 26.62 2.18
N SER A 45 -15.96 27.46 1.16
CA SER A 45 -17.22 27.45 0.41
C SER A 45 -17.33 26.20 -0.47
N THR A 46 -18.57 25.74 -0.68
CA THR A 46 -18.89 24.59 -1.54
C THR A 46 -18.27 24.70 -2.94
N GLY A 47 -18.30 25.90 -3.54
CA GLY A 47 -17.77 26.13 -4.89
C GLY A 47 -16.27 25.89 -5.01
N ILE A 48 -15.51 26.04 -3.93
CA ILE A 48 -14.06 25.82 -3.95
C ILE A 48 -13.74 24.33 -4.09
N VAL A 49 -14.47 23.44 -3.39
CA VAL A 49 -14.22 21.99 -3.50
C VAL A 49 -14.58 21.50 -4.91
N TYR A 50 -15.73 21.92 -5.44
CA TYR A 50 -16.16 21.55 -6.80
C TYR A 50 -15.28 22.14 -7.92
N HIS A 51 -14.52 23.20 -7.64
CA HIS A 51 -13.52 23.70 -8.59
C HIS A 51 -12.35 22.73 -8.77
N HIS A 52 -11.98 21.99 -7.72
CA HIS A 52 -10.83 21.09 -7.72
C HIS A 52 -11.17 19.63 -8.02
N PHE A 53 -12.37 19.18 -7.62
CA PHE A 53 -12.81 17.80 -7.75
C PHE A 53 -14.29 17.75 -8.10
N LYS A 54 -14.65 16.99 -9.13
CA LYS A 54 -16.03 16.88 -9.61
C LYS A 54 -16.90 16.04 -8.68
N ASP A 55 -16.31 15.00 -8.10
CA ASP A 55 -17.00 14.05 -7.25
C ASP A 55 -16.07 13.49 -6.17
N LYS A 56 -16.63 12.63 -5.31
CA LYS A 56 -15.91 11.93 -4.27
C LYS A 56 -14.82 11.02 -4.86
N GLN A 57 -15.06 10.37 -5.99
CA GLN A 57 -14.15 9.38 -6.54
C GLN A 57 -12.85 10.03 -7.01
N GLU A 58 -12.91 11.20 -7.66
CA GLU A 58 -11.71 11.96 -8.04
C GLU A 58 -10.85 12.34 -6.81
N ILE A 59 -11.45 12.57 -5.65
CA ILE A 59 -10.74 12.82 -4.39
C ILE A 59 -10.07 11.53 -3.90
N ILE A 60 -10.82 10.43 -3.83
CA ILE A 60 -10.28 9.14 -3.36
C ILE A 60 -9.14 8.65 -4.27
N ASP A 61 -9.29 8.75 -5.58
CA ASP A 61 -8.26 8.34 -6.55
C ASP A 61 -6.98 9.18 -6.40
N ALA A 62 -7.12 10.49 -6.16
CA ALA A 62 -5.97 11.37 -5.93
C ALA A 62 -5.25 11.08 -4.60
N ILE A 63 -6.00 10.70 -3.56
CA ILE A 63 -5.43 10.24 -2.29
C ILE A 63 -4.73 8.89 -2.52
N GLU A 64 -5.38 7.92 -3.15
CA GLU A 64 -4.80 6.60 -3.46
C GLU A 64 -3.48 6.75 -4.23
N GLU A 65 -3.42 7.62 -5.24
CA GLU A 65 -2.20 7.88 -6.00
C GLU A 65 -1.08 8.43 -5.11
N THR A 66 -1.41 9.36 -4.22
CA THR A 66 -0.44 10.00 -3.30
C THR A 66 0.08 8.98 -2.29
N GLU A 67 -0.81 8.23 -1.64
CA GLU A 67 -0.46 7.24 -0.63
C GLU A 67 0.27 6.04 -1.24
N THR A 68 -0.06 5.65 -2.47
CA THR A 68 0.67 4.60 -3.21
C THR A 68 2.10 5.04 -3.52
N LYS A 69 2.31 6.30 -3.91
CA LYS A 69 3.66 6.86 -4.13
C LYS A 69 4.46 6.89 -2.84
N TRP A 70 3.84 7.30 -1.74
CA TRP A 70 4.47 7.27 -0.42
C TRP A 70 4.92 5.85 -0.04
N LEU A 71 4.03 4.85 -0.13
CA LEU A 71 4.40 3.46 0.19
C LEU A 71 5.48 2.91 -0.75
N SER A 72 5.45 3.30 -2.03
CA SER A 72 6.50 2.91 -2.98
C SER A 72 7.87 3.50 -2.60
N ALA A 73 7.92 4.74 -2.12
CA ALA A 73 9.14 5.38 -1.64
C ALA A 73 9.66 4.71 -0.36
N GLU A 74 8.77 4.39 0.59
CA GLU A 74 9.08 3.63 1.80
C GLU A 74 9.71 2.27 1.45
N ILE A 75 9.09 1.52 0.53
CA ILE A 75 9.60 0.23 0.06
C ILE A 75 10.97 0.39 -0.59
N ALA A 76 11.14 1.40 -1.45
CA ALA A 76 12.43 1.66 -2.10
C ALA A 76 13.54 1.94 -1.08
N GLY A 77 13.24 2.67 0.00
CA GLY A 77 14.19 2.93 1.09
C GLY A 77 14.53 1.71 1.97
N LEU A 78 13.73 0.64 1.92
CA LEU A 78 13.99 -0.59 2.65
C LEU A 78 14.87 -1.59 1.89
N LEU A 79 15.00 -1.43 0.57
CA LEU A 79 15.77 -2.34 -0.27
C LEU A 79 17.27 -2.18 -0.01
N ASP A 80 17.94 -3.30 0.21
CA ASP A 80 19.41 -3.39 0.25
C ASP A 80 19.90 -4.24 -0.91
N GLU A 81 20.62 -3.62 -1.84
CA GLU A 81 21.16 -4.26 -3.04
C GLU A 81 22.24 -5.32 -2.71
N ASN A 82 22.80 -5.29 -1.51
CA ASN A 82 23.80 -6.24 -1.05
C ASN A 82 23.20 -7.47 -0.35
N LYS A 83 21.87 -7.56 -0.27
CA LYS A 83 21.14 -8.66 0.39
C LYS A 83 20.34 -9.47 -0.62
N ASN A 84 20.09 -10.74 -0.28
CA ASN A 84 19.31 -11.65 -1.10
C ASN A 84 17.80 -11.29 -1.12
N VAL A 85 17.03 -11.98 -1.96
CA VAL A 85 15.60 -11.68 -2.13
C VAL A 85 14.82 -11.91 -0.84
N VAL A 86 15.16 -12.97 -0.11
CA VAL A 86 14.49 -13.37 1.14
C VAL A 86 14.57 -12.25 2.17
N TRP A 87 15.76 -11.71 2.39
CA TRP A 87 15.99 -10.64 3.36
C TRP A 87 15.18 -9.38 3.01
N ASN A 88 15.21 -8.99 1.74
CA ASN A 88 14.45 -7.83 1.26
C ASN A 88 12.93 -8.07 1.35
N MET A 89 12.47 -9.27 1.00
CA MET A 89 11.05 -9.67 1.13
C MET A 89 10.58 -9.57 2.57
N GLU A 90 11.34 -10.10 3.53
CA GLU A 90 10.97 -10.06 4.95
C GLU A 90 10.71 -8.62 5.41
N ARG A 91 11.63 -7.72 5.09
CA ARG A 91 11.56 -6.30 5.44
C ARG A 91 10.34 -5.61 4.82
N ILE A 92 10.10 -5.85 3.53
CA ILE A 92 8.99 -5.25 2.79
C ILE A 92 7.66 -5.75 3.33
N PHE A 93 7.47 -7.07 3.43
CA PHE A 93 6.20 -7.63 3.87
C PHE A 93 5.91 -7.31 5.33
N ARG A 94 6.93 -7.22 6.19
CA ARG A 94 6.79 -6.74 7.56
C ARG A 94 6.34 -5.29 7.61
N ARG A 95 6.89 -4.41 6.76
CA ARG A 95 6.45 -3.01 6.67
C ARG A 95 4.99 -2.89 6.23
N ILE A 96 4.57 -3.72 5.27
CA ILE A 96 3.18 -3.76 4.79
C ILE A 96 2.25 -4.31 5.88
N MET A 97 2.65 -5.36 6.61
CA MET A 97 1.91 -5.87 7.77
C MET A 97 1.73 -4.80 8.83
N ARG A 98 2.79 -4.05 9.16
CA ARG A 98 2.72 -2.93 10.10
C ARG A 98 1.73 -1.87 9.65
N LEU A 99 1.74 -1.51 8.36
CA LEU A 99 0.73 -0.59 7.81
C LEU A 99 -0.68 -1.16 7.96
N ALA A 100 -0.88 -2.45 7.73
CA ALA A 100 -2.17 -3.11 7.85
C ALA A 100 -2.74 -3.08 9.27
N ILE A 101 -1.88 -3.17 10.30
CA ILE A 101 -2.32 -3.12 11.71
C ILE A 101 -2.38 -1.69 12.27
N GLU A 102 -1.43 -0.83 11.92
CA GLU A 102 -1.33 0.54 12.45
C GLU A 102 -2.32 1.51 11.77
N GLU A 103 -2.50 1.38 10.44
CA GLU A 103 -3.36 2.26 9.64
C GLU A 103 -4.20 1.43 8.64
N PRO A 104 -5.16 0.60 9.12
CA PRO A 104 -5.88 -0.38 8.30
C PRO A 104 -6.65 0.24 7.14
N GLU A 105 -7.27 1.41 7.33
CA GLU A 105 -8.01 2.11 6.26
C GLU A 105 -7.06 2.58 5.15
N LYS A 106 -5.87 3.06 5.50
CA LYS A 106 -4.83 3.45 4.54
C LYS A 106 -4.27 2.24 3.80
N TYR A 107 -4.02 1.13 4.49
CA TYR A 107 -3.66 -0.15 3.84
C TYR A 107 -4.75 -0.58 2.84
N ASN A 108 -6.02 -0.56 3.25
CA ASN A 108 -7.15 -0.95 2.41
C ASN A 108 -7.25 -0.06 1.16
N LEU A 109 -7.04 1.25 1.31
CA LEU A 109 -7.00 2.20 0.18
C LEU A 109 -5.87 1.87 -0.79
N ILE A 110 -4.62 1.72 -0.32
CA ILE A 110 -3.46 1.56 -1.20
C ILE A 110 -3.44 0.18 -1.88
N VAL A 111 -3.79 -0.86 -1.13
CA VAL A 111 -3.56 -2.24 -1.55
C VAL A 111 -4.84 -2.88 -2.10
N LEU A 112 -5.98 -2.77 -1.40
CA LEU A 112 -7.19 -3.50 -1.79
C LEU A 112 -8.00 -2.78 -2.86
N HIS A 113 -8.11 -1.45 -2.80
CA HIS A 113 -8.85 -0.68 -3.79
C HIS A 113 -8.29 -0.86 -5.21
N LYS A 114 -6.99 -1.10 -5.33
CA LYS A 114 -6.37 -1.46 -6.61
C LYS A 114 -6.92 -2.77 -7.20
N TYR A 115 -7.19 -3.77 -6.35
CA TYR A 115 -7.70 -5.08 -6.77
C TYR A 115 -9.23 -5.12 -6.94
N SER A 116 -9.97 -4.14 -6.43
CA SER A 116 -11.42 -4.04 -6.67
C SER A 116 -11.76 -3.49 -8.07
N ARG A 117 -10.78 -2.94 -8.80
CA ARG A 117 -10.95 -2.45 -10.17
C ARG A 117 -11.20 -3.61 -11.15
N ARG A 118 -12.04 -3.39 -12.17
CA ARG A 118 -12.40 -4.42 -13.18
C ARG A 118 -11.20 -5.06 -13.87
N GLN A 119 -10.12 -4.31 -14.08
CA GLN A 119 -8.87 -4.79 -14.65
C GLN A 119 -7.72 -4.21 -13.81
N PRO A 120 -7.27 -4.91 -12.77
CA PRO A 120 -6.14 -4.43 -11.99
C PRO A 120 -4.86 -4.54 -12.83
N ASP A 121 -4.10 -3.46 -12.91
CA ASP A 121 -2.76 -3.51 -13.51
C ASP A 121 -1.90 -4.52 -12.76
N LYS A 122 -1.17 -5.36 -13.51
CA LYS A 122 -0.15 -6.23 -12.90
C LYS A 122 0.82 -5.35 -12.10
N PRO A 123 0.94 -5.58 -10.78
CA PRO A 123 1.86 -4.78 -9.98
C PRO A 123 3.29 -4.93 -10.50
N ARG A 124 3.97 -3.81 -10.79
CA ARG A 124 5.36 -3.83 -11.28
C ARG A 124 6.31 -4.59 -10.36
N TRP A 125 6.01 -4.59 -9.06
CA TRP A 125 6.82 -5.31 -8.07
C TRP A 125 6.69 -6.84 -8.19
N LEU A 126 5.63 -7.43 -8.78
CA LEU A 126 5.56 -8.88 -9.07
C LEU A 126 6.68 -9.30 -10.01
N SER A 127 6.90 -8.53 -11.08
CA SER A 127 7.98 -8.78 -12.03
C SER A 127 9.35 -8.64 -11.35
N LYS A 128 9.49 -7.72 -10.39
CA LYS A 128 10.71 -7.56 -9.61
C LYS A 128 10.98 -8.76 -8.69
N ILE A 129 9.96 -9.27 -7.98
CA ILE A 129 10.10 -10.49 -7.17
C ILE A 129 10.48 -11.67 -8.07
N SER A 130 9.80 -11.86 -9.20
CA SER A 130 10.12 -12.95 -10.14
C SER A 130 11.57 -12.84 -10.63
N GLN A 131 12.05 -11.66 -11.00
CA GLN A 131 13.44 -11.46 -11.42
C GLN A 131 14.45 -11.76 -10.30
N ASN A 132 14.16 -11.33 -9.08
CA ASN A 132 15.03 -11.61 -7.94
C ASN A 132 15.07 -13.11 -7.61
N LEU A 133 13.93 -13.81 -7.69
CA LEU A 133 13.88 -15.27 -7.54
C LEU A 133 14.71 -15.98 -8.62
N LYS A 134 14.66 -15.51 -9.89
CA LYS A 134 15.51 -16.06 -10.96
C LYS A 134 17.00 -15.94 -10.63
N ASN A 135 17.42 -14.79 -10.12
CA ASN A 135 18.80 -14.56 -9.72
C ASN A 135 19.21 -15.50 -8.57
N ASP A 136 18.37 -15.65 -7.55
CA ASP A 136 18.67 -16.49 -6.40
C ASP A 136 18.67 -18.00 -6.74
N ILE A 137 17.85 -18.44 -7.72
CA ILE A 137 17.94 -19.79 -8.30
C ILE A 137 19.30 -19.97 -9.00
N HIS A 138 19.72 -19.01 -9.82
CA HIS A 138 21.00 -19.10 -10.54
C HIS A 138 22.21 -19.15 -9.60
N LEU A 139 22.13 -18.48 -8.45
CA LEU A 139 23.14 -18.51 -7.38
C LEU A 139 23.06 -19.76 -6.49
N GLY A 140 22.07 -20.65 -6.71
CA GLY A 140 21.86 -21.85 -5.91
C GLY A 140 21.36 -21.59 -4.48
N LEU A 141 20.80 -20.41 -4.21
CA LEU A 141 20.33 -20.00 -2.88
C LEU A 141 18.94 -20.56 -2.54
N ILE A 142 18.12 -20.80 -3.56
CA ILE A 142 16.75 -21.33 -3.45
C ILE A 142 16.54 -22.45 -4.46
N ARG A 143 15.54 -23.31 -4.24
CA ARG A 143 15.24 -24.45 -5.13
C ARG A 143 14.69 -24.01 -6.48
N GLU A 144 14.84 -24.83 -7.51
CA GLU A 144 14.23 -24.56 -8.83
C GLU A 144 12.69 -24.53 -8.77
N MET A 145 12.10 -23.53 -9.42
CA MET A 145 10.66 -23.36 -9.57
C MET A 145 10.32 -22.35 -10.67
N ASP A 146 9.05 -22.33 -11.09
CA ASP A 146 8.50 -21.29 -11.93
C ASP A 146 8.38 -19.97 -11.15
N THR A 147 9.24 -19.00 -11.45
CA THR A 147 9.39 -17.77 -10.66
C THR A 147 8.21 -16.82 -10.76
N ASP A 148 7.49 -16.84 -11.89
CA ASP A 148 6.29 -16.01 -12.06
C ASP A 148 5.14 -16.56 -11.19
N LYS A 149 4.96 -17.88 -11.18
CA LYS A 149 3.98 -18.54 -10.30
C LYS A 149 4.37 -18.39 -8.82
N ALA A 150 5.65 -18.53 -8.49
CA ALA A 150 6.14 -18.33 -7.13
C ALA A 150 5.92 -16.89 -6.64
N ALA A 151 6.27 -15.89 -7.45
CA ALA A 151 6.04 -14.48 -7.13
C ALA A 151 4.54 -14.19 -6.90
N PHE A 152 3.67 -14.73 -7.74
CA PHE A 152 2.22 -14.59 -7.58
C PHE A 152 1.73 -15.26 -6.27
N ALA A 153 2.18 -16.49 -5.98
CA ALA A 153 1.78 -17.23 -4.78
C ALA A 153 2.25 -16.56 -3.49
N ILE A 154 3.50 -16.08 -3.46
CA ILE A 154 4.06 -15.30 -2.34
C ILE A 154 3.19 -14.07 -2.11
N TRP A 155 2.89 -13.32 -3.18
CA TRP A 155 2.07 -12.13 -3.05
C TRP A 155 0.67 -12.42 -2.55
N SER A 156 -0.05 -13.36 -3.17
CA SER A 156 -1.43 -13.64 -2.80
C SER A 156 -1.53 -14.10 -1.35
N SER A 157 -0.54 -14.86 -0.89
CA SER A 157 -0.41 -15.29 0.49
C SER A 157 -0.27 -14.11 1.45
N PHE A 158 0.65 -13.16 1.17
CA PHE A 158 0.79 -11.96 2.00
C PHE A 158 -0.37 -10.97 1.86
N LEU A 159 -1.00 -10.87 0.69
CA LEU A 159 -2.17 -10.03 0.48
C LEU A 159 -3.34 -10.52 1.35
N GLY A 160 -3.63 -11.82 1.31
CA GLY A 160 -4.65 -12.45 2.15
C GLY A 160 -4.32 -12.31 3.64
N PHE A 161 -3.07 -12.59 4.02
CA PHE A 161 -2.59 -12.41 5.39
C PHE A 161 -2.82 -10.98 5.88
N ASN A 162 -2.33 -9.97 5.16
CA ASN A 162 -2.44 -8.57 5.56
C ASN A 162 -3.90 -8.06 5.52
N LEU A 163 -4.75 -8.60 4.65
CA LEU A 163 -6.19 -8.34 4.69
C LEU A 163 -6.81 -8.88 5.99
N MET A 164 -6.43 -10.07 6.43
CA MET A 164 -6.93 -10.62 7.69
C MET A 164 -6.43 -9.79 8.90
N ILE A 165 -5.17 -9.34 8.86
CA ILE A 165 -4.61 -8.43 9.86
C ILE A 165 -5.39 -7.10 9.89
N SER A 166 -5.62 -6.47 8.73
CA SER A 166 -6.30 -5.15 8.68
C SER A 166 -7.76 -5.17 9.12
N ARG A 167 -8.38 -6.35 9.16
CA ARG A 167 -9.76 -6.54 9.62
C ARG A 167 -9.86 -6.92 11.10
N ASN A 168 -8.77 -7.33 11.72
CA ASN A 168 -8.76 -7.75 13.13
C ASN A 168 -8.37 -6.58 14.04
N ARG A 169 -9.38 -5.88 14.57
CA ARG A 169 -9.18 -4.68 15.41
C ARG A 169 -8.66 -4.97 16.83
N ASP A 170 -8.78 -6.22 17.27
CA ASP A 170 -8.36 -6.64 18.62
C ASP A 170 -6.92 -7.15 18.65
N LEU A 171 -6.30 -7.33 17.48
CA LEU A 171 -4.94 -7.85 17.36
C LEU A 171 -3.92 -6.79 17.78
N THR A 172 -2.96 -7.16 18.62
CA THR A 172 -1.83 -6.28 18.98
C THR A 172 -0.73 -6.31 17.92
N SER A 173 0.13 -5.30 17.92
CA SER A 173 1.30 -5.27 17.03
C SER A 173 2.26 -6.44 17.30
N GLU A 174 2.40 -6.84 18.57
CA GLU A 174 3.20 -7.99 18.99
C GLU A 174 2.64 -9.31 18.43
N GLU A 175 1.34 -9.54 18.56
CA GLU A 175 0.70 -10.75 18.01
C GLU A 175 0.76 -10.78 16.48
N ALA A 176 0.55 -9.64 15.82
CA ALA A 176 0.69 -9.53 14.37
C ALA A 176 2.11 -9.87 13.90
N GLU A 177 3.11 -9.48 14.68
CA GLU A 177 4.52 -9.77 14.44
C GLU A 177 4.85 -11.27 14.66
N GLU A 178 4.26 -11.92 15.66
CA GLU A 178 4.36 -13.38 15.83
C GLU A 178 3.71 -14.15 14.68
N LEU A 179 2.50 -13.76 14.26
CA LEU A 179 1.82 -14.33 13.11
C LEU A 179 2.64 -14.14 11.82
N PHE A 180 3.23 -12.96 11.63
CA PHE A 180 4.08 -12.66 10.49
C PHE A 180 5.29 -13.59 10.43
N LYS A 181 5.96 -13.84 11.56
CA LYS A 181 7.11 -14.76 11.62
C LYS A 181 6.72 -16.17 11.17
N VAL A 182 5.57 -16.68 11.62
CA VAL A 182 5.07 -18.01 11.23
C VAL A 182 4.74 -18.04 9.74
N GLN A 183 3.99 -17.06 9.25
CA GLN A 183 3.65 -16.91 7.83
C GLN A 183 4.90 -16.85 6.94
N PHE A 184 5.90 -16.07 7.35
CA PHE A 184 7.15 -15.91 6.62
C PHE A 184 7.98 -17.20 6.64
N ASP A 185 8.07 -17.90 7.77
CA ASP A 185 8.77 -19.19 7.88
C ASP A 185 8.15 -20.27 6.98
N ILE A 186 6.81 -20.36 6.93
CA ILE A 186 6.10 -21.30 6.05
C ILE A 186 6.46 -21.05 4.58
N ILE A 187 6.43 -19.78 4.14
CA ILE A 187 6.81 -19.42 2.77
C ILE A 187 8.29 -19.70 2.51
N LEU A 188 9.15 -19.35 3.47
CA LEU A 188 10.60 -19.52 3.37
C LEU A 188 10.98 -20.99 3.20
N ARG A 189 10.44 -21.89 4.04
CA ARG A 189 10.66 -23.33 3.91
C ARG A 189 10.14 -23.87 2.58
N GLY A 190 9.07 -23.28 2.05
CA GLY A 190 8.55 -23.61 0.72
C GLY A 190 9.46 -23.21 -0.44
N ILE A 191 10.43 -22.29 -0.25
CA ILE A 191 11.34 -21.81 -1.31
C ILE A 191 12.80 -22.20 -1.12
N LEU A 192 13.25 -22.42 0.12
CA LEU A 192 14.59 -22.91 0.40
C LEU A 192 14.74 -24.36 -0.05
N TYR A 193 15.99 -24.80 -0.24
CA TYR A 193 16.29 -26.23 -0.38
C TYR A 193 15.94 -26.94 0.93
N ASP A 194 15.16 -28.03 0.83
CA ASP A 194 15.23 -29.08 1.84
C ASP A 194 16.65 -29.67 1.76
N LYS A 195 17.45 -29.47 2.80
CA LYS A 195 18.65 -30.29 3.02
C LYS A 195 18.26 -31.54 3.76
#